data_AF-A0A814FAW9-F1
#
_entry.id   AF-A0A814FAW9-F1
#
_cell.length_a   1.000
_cell.length_b   1.000
_cell.length_c   1.000
_cell.angle_alpha   90.00
_cell.angle_beta   90.00
_cell.angle_gamma   90.00
#
_symmetry.space_group_name_H-M   'P 1'
#
loop_
_entity.id
_entity.type
_entity.pdbx_description
1 polymer ?
#
loop_
_entity_poly.entity_id
_entity_poly.type
_entity_poly.pdbx_seq_one_letter_code
_entity_poly.pdbx_strand_id
1 'polypeptide(L)'
;MNAFMHQVIHPNIQDEHKQRRKSFAYWARKSLRKKDNGLILFTDEKYFGMDGIYNRQNERVYASSRQEADAHGRMHRLSKFPKRIMVWLGACKEGLTTPIIFKPGETLTHKSYIDIVLPHALAESQRLLGEDFIYQQDNATPHTHKDSLTWIRNNFSRFIDETK
;
A
#
# COMPACT_ATOMS: atom_id res chain seq x y z
N MET A 1 -12.15 -3.15 41.58
CA MET A 1 -12.29 -4.22 40.55
C MET A 1 -12.67 -3.53 39.25
N ASN A 2 -11.68 -3.10 38.45
CA ASN A 2 -11.94 -2.37 37.21
C ASN A 2 -12.17 -3.36 36.07
N ALA A 3 -13.38 -3.37 35.53
CA ALA A 3 -13.71 -4.11 34.32
C ALA A 3 -12.97 -3.48 33.14
N PHE A 4 -12.04 -4.23 32.53
CA PHE A 4 -11.38 -3.83 31.30
C PHE A 4 -12.40 -3.91 30.16
N MET A 5 -12.94 -2.77 29.71
CA MET A 5 -13.76 -2.74 28.48
C MET A 5 -12.86 -3.04 27.28
N HIS A 6 -13.14 -4.15 26.60
CA HIS A 6 -12.59 -4.47 25.30
C HIS A 6 -13.16 -3.48 24.27
N GLN A 7 -12.40 -2.42 23.96
CA GLN A 7 -12.83 -1.44 22.96
C GLN A 7 -12.60 -2.04 21.57
N VAL A 8 -13.66 -2.58 20.97
CA VAL A 8 -13.66 -3.00 19.57
C VAL A 8 -13.49 -1.75 18.70
N ILE A 9 -12.31 -1.58 18.11
CA ILE A 9 -12.06 -0.50 17.16
C ILE A 9 -12.68 -0.92 15.83
N HIS A 10 -13.87 -0.40 15.53
CA HIS A 10 -14.42 -0.51 14.20
C HIS A 10 -13.65 0.43 13.26
N PRO A 11 -13.16 -0.04 12.11
CA PRO A 11 -12.55 0.85 11.13
C PRO A 11 -13.61 1.87 10.69
N ASN A 12 -13.25 3.15 10.67
CA ASN A 12 -14.14 4.24 10.29
C ASN A 12 -14.38 4.23 8.77
N ILE A 13 -15.18 3.27 8.32
CA ILE A 13 -15.50 3.03 6.91
C ILE A 13 -16.94 3.51 6.68
N GLN A 14 -17.08 4.59 5.93
CA GLN A 14 -18.38 5.10 5.49
C GLN A 14 -19.11 4.08 4.61
N ASP A 15 -20.44 4.15 4.57
CA ASP A 15 -21.24 3.20 3.80
C ASP A 15 -20.92 3.25 2.29
N GLU A 16 -20.58 4.42 1.76
CA GLU A 16 -20.10 4.56 0.38
C GLU A 16 -18.85 3.71 0.12
N HIS A 17 -17.86 3.74 1.02
CA HIS A 17 -16.67 2.91 0.91
C HIS A 17 -17.02 1.41 0.95
N LYS A 18 -18.00 1.01 1.77
CA LYS A 18 -18.47 -0.38 1.80
C LYS A 18 -19.10 -0.77 0.48
N GLN A 19 -19.93 0.10 -0.12
CA GLN A 19 -20.55 -0.16 -1.41
C GLN A 19 -19.49 -0.26 -2.52
N ARG A 20 -18.52 0.65 -2.59
CA ARG A 20 -17.43 0.59 -3.58
C ARG A 20 -16.63 -0.71 -3.47
N ARG A 21 -16.27 -1.12 -2.24
CA ARG A 21 -15.57 -2.40 -1.99
C ARG A 21 -16.41 -3.61 -2.41
N LYS A 22 -17.73 -3.58 -2.15
CA LYS A 22 -18.66 -4.65 -2.55
C LYS A 22 -18.81 -4.72 -4.07
N SER A 23 -18.93 -3.58 -4.75
CA SER A 23 -18.98 -3.50 -6.21
C SER A 23 -17.71 -4.05 -6.85
N PHE A 24 -16.54 -3.62 -6.37
CA PHE A 24 -15.25 -4.14 -6.82
C PHE A 24 -15.16 -5.66 -6.63
N ALA A 25 -15.56 -6.19 -5.46
CA ALA A 25 -15.55 -7.63 -5.21
C ALA A 25 -16.46 -8.41 -6.18
N TYR A 26 -17.64 -7.88 -6.50
CA TYR A 26 -18.51 -8.49 -7.51
C TYR A 26 -17.93 -8.41 -8.91
N TRP A 27 -17.33 -7.28 -9.28
CA TRP A 27 -16.65 -7.12 -10.56
C TRP A 27 -15.49 -8.11 -10.66
N ALA A 28 -14.61 -8.16 -9.67
CA ALA A 28 -13.46 -9.07 -9.66
C ALA A 28 -13.91 -10.53 -9.81
N ARG A 29 -14.97 -10.93 -9.08
CA ARG A 29 -15.55 -12.28 -9.17
C ARG A 29 -16.10 -12.62 -10.57
N LYS A 30 -16.65 -11.63 -11.28
CA LYS A 30 -17.26 -11.83 -12.62
C LYS A 30 -16.26 -11.70 -13.76
N SER A 31 -15.30 -10.80 -13.62
CA SER A 31 -14.40 -10.36 -14.70
C SER A 31 -13.04 -11.05 -14.66
N LEU A 32 -12.55 -11.45 -13.49
CA LEU A 32 -11.27 -12.17 -13.35
C LEU A 32 -11.54 -13.68 -13.36
N ARG A 33 -10.90 -14.38 -14.30
CA ARG A 33 -10.92 -15.84 -14.37
C ARG A 33 -9.94 -16.41 -13.34
N LYS A 34 -10.10 -17.67 -12.96
CA LYS A 34 -9.17 -18.34 -12.04
C LYS A 34 -7.70 -18.26 -12.49
N LYS A 35 -7.44 -18.33 -13.80
CA LYS A 35 -6.08 -18.20 -14.37
C LYS A 35 -5.51 -16.78 -14.25
N ASP A 36 -6.37 -15.77 -14.23
CA ASP A 36 -5.94 -14.36 -14.17
C ASP A 36 -5.28 -14.04 -12.82
N ASN A 37 -5.65 -14.73 -11.73
CA ASN A 37 -5.04 -14.55 -10.40
C ASN A 37 -3.52 -14.74 -10.40
N GLY A 38 -2.99 -15.62 -11.27
CA GLY A 38 -1.55 -15.86 -11.40
C GLY A 38 -0.83 -14.82 -12.25
N LEU A 39 -1.56 -13.91 -12.89
CA LEU A 39 -1.04 -12.91 -13.81
C LEU A 39 -1.07 -11.49 -13.22
N ILE A 40 -1.48 -11.33 -11.96
CA ILE A 40 -1.59 -10.02 -11.33
C ILE A 40 -0.26 -9.65 -10.68
N LEU A 41 0.28 -8.49 -11.05
CA LEU A 41 1.31 -7.80 -10.29
C LEU A 41 0.63 -6.78 -9.35
N PHE A 42 0.66 -7.08 -8.05
CA PHE A 42 0.20 -6.15 -7.01
C PHE A 42 1.34 -5.23 -6.64
N THR A 43 1.10 -3.93 -6.54
CA THR A 43 2.13 -2.92 -6.26
C THR A 43 1.70 -1.97 -5.17
N ASP A 44 2.66 -1.49 -4.39
CA ASP A 44 2.42 -0.54 -3.31
C ASP A 44 3.71 0.24 -2.97
N GLU A 45 3.55 1.41 -2.35
CA GLU A 45 4.63 2.18 -1.76
C GLU A 45 4.57 2.16 -0.23
N LYS A 46 5.74 2.02 0.39
CA LYS A 46 5.85 2.05 1.85
C LYS A 46 7.01 2.91 2.33
N TYR A 47 6.74 3.71 3.35
CA TYR A 47 7.79 4.39 4.10
C TYR A 47 8.44 3.46 5.13
N PHE A 48 9.77 3.39 5.10
CA PHE A 48 10.59 2.75 6.12
C PHE A 48 11.34 3.83 6.89
N GLY A 49 11.06 3.94 8.19
CA GLY A 49 11.68 4.92 9.10
C GLY A 49 12.82 4.34 9.92
N MET A 50 13.78 5.18 10.28
CA MET A 50 14.93 4.79 11.11
C MET A 50 14.59 4.66 12.61
N ASP A 51 13.51 5.29 13.06
CA ASP A 51 13.10 5.32 14.48
C ASP A 51 12.51 3.97 14.97
N GLY A 52 12.59 2.90 14.17
CA GLY A 52 12.09 1.57 14.49
C GLY A 52 10.58 1.39 14.26
N ILE A 53 10.09 0.19 14.57
CA ILE A 53 8.67 -0.16 14.49
C ILE A 53 8.05 0.17 15.86
N TYR A 54 7.48 1.36 16.02
CA TYR A 54 6.53 1.59 17.11
C TYR A 54 5.17 1.04 16.69
N ASN A 55 4.84 -0.17 17.12
CA ASN A 55 3.53 -0.75 16.84
C ASN A 55 2.55 -0.32 17.95
N ARG A 56 1.90 0.83 17.76
CA ARG A 56 0.90 1.37 18.69
C ARG A 56 -0.24 0.40 19.03
N GLN A 57 -0.48 -0.64 18.22
CA GLN A 57 -1.47 -1.66 18.51
C GLN A 57 -0.96 -2.74 19.46
N ASN A 58 0.33 -3.11 19.37
CA ASN A 58 0.94 -4.18 20.17
C ASN A 58 1.71 -3.68 21.40
N GLU A 59 2.14 -2.41 21.42
CA GLU A 59 2.94 -1.83 22.49
C GLU A 59 2.10 -0.95 23.42
N ARG A 60 1.02 -1.52 23.97
CA ARG A 60 0.16 -0.84 24.94
C ARG A 60 0.63 -1.13 26.37
N VAL A 61 0.55 -0.12 27.23
CA VAL A 61 0.70 -0.26 28.68
C VAL A 61 -0.67 -0.05 29.30
N TYR A 62 -1.09 -0.99 30.16
CA TYR A 62 -2.22 -0.77 31.04
C TYR A 62 -1.71 -0.05 32.29
N ALA A 63 -2.25 1.14 32.54
CA ALA A 63 -1.92 1.93 33.71
C ALA A 63 -3.18 2.68 34.16
N SER A 64 -3.34 2.84 35.47
CA SER A 64 -4.42 3.59 36.11
C SER A 64 -4.19 5.10 36.09
N SER A 65 -2.94 5.54 35.88
CA SER A 65 -2.56 6.95 35.77
C SER A 65 -1.41 7.16 34.79
N ARG A 66 -1.19 8.42 34.38
CA ARG A 66 -0.07 8.78 33.51
C ARG A 66 1.29 8.57 34.18
N GLN A 67 1.42 8.87 35.47
CA GLN A 67 2.65 8.63 36.24
C GLN A 67 2.98 7.14 36.30
N GLU A 68 1.98 6.28 36.48
CA GLU A 68 2.17 4.82 36.43
C GLU A 68 2.58 4.36 35.03
N ALA A 69 1.96 4.90 33.96
CA ALA A 69 2.37 4.60 32.58
C ALA A 69 3.82 5.02 32.30
N ASP A 70 4.24 6.18 32.81
CA ASP A 70 5.58 6.72 32.64
C ASP A 70 6.62 5.90 33.45
N ALA A 71 6.27 5.44 34.66
CA ALA A 71 7.11 4.56 35.49
C ALA A 71 7.35 3.17 34.85
N HIS A 72 6.43 2.68 34.02
CA HIS A 72 6.60 1.43 33.25
C HIS A 72 7.64 1.54 32.12
N GLY A 73 8.24 2.72 31.90
CA GLY A 73 9.42 2.89 31.05
C GLY A 73 9.18 2.79 29.54
N ARG A 74 7.92 2.78 29.08
CA ARG A 74 7.57 2.66 27.65
C ARG A 74 7.11 3.97 27.02
N MET A 75 7.75 5.09 27.36
CA MET A 75 7.64 6.32 26.57
C MET A 75 8.65 6.27 25.43
N HIS A 76 8.22 5.83 24.26
CA HIS A 76 9.02 5.97 23.04
C HIS A 76 9.01 7.42 22.58
N ARG A 77 10.17 8.07 22.63
CA ARG A 77 10.36 9.40 22.05
C ARG A 77 10.39 9.26 20.53
N LEU A 78 9.26 9.44 19.88
CA LEU A 78 9.21 9.59 18.42
C LEU A 78 9.92 10.90 18.05
N SER A 79 10.90 10.84 17.14
CA SER A 79 11.46 12.08 16.63
C SER A 79 10.39 12.83 15.85
N LYS A 80 10.40 14.16 15.94
CA LYS A 80 9.58 15.00 15.07
C LYS A 80 10.23 14.95 13.69
N PHE A 81 9.59 14.26 12.74
CA PHE A 81 10.09 13.98 11.38
C PHE A 81 11.24 12.96 11.31
N PRO A 82 10.97 11.67 11.61
CA PRO A 82 11.98 10.63 11.45
C PRO A 82 12.49 10.59 10.02
N LYS A 83 13.81 10.36 9.88
CA LYS A 83 14.39 10.03 8.58
C LYS A 83 13.71 8.76 8.08
N ARG A 84 13.15 8.84 6.87
CA ARG A 84 12.45 7.74 6.21
C ARG A 84 12.81 7.71 4.74
N ILE A 85 12.77 6.52 4.19
CA ILE A 85 12.87 6.25 2.76
C ILE A 85 11.54 5.72 2.27
N MET A 86 11.13 6.11 1.07
CA MET A 86 10.01 5.47 0.38
C MET A 86 10.56 4.32 -0.45
N VAL A 87 9.87 3.20 -0.42
CA VAL A 87 10.17 2.03 -1.26
C VAL A 87 8.93 1.67 -2.04
N TRP A 88 9.07 1.53 -3.34
CA TRP A 88 8.07 0.88 -4.20
C TRP A 88 8.44 -0.57 -4.41
N LEU A 89 7.47 -1.47 -4.36
CA LEU A 89 7.65 -2.90 -4.59
C LEU A 89 6.43 -3.49 -5.29
N GLY A 90 6.67 -4.40 -6.24
CA GLY A 90 5.65 -5.28 -6.79
C GLY A 90 5.80 -6.72 -6.29
N ALA A 91 4.67 -7.41 -6.15
CA ALA A 91 4.59 -8.82 -5.79
C ALA A 91 3.60 -9.56 -6.68
N CYS A 92 3.98 -10.74 -7.15
CA CYS A 92 3.14 -11.63 -7.93
C CYS A 92 3.39 -13.10 -7.54
N LYS A 93 2.72 -14.03 -8.22
CA LYS A 93 2.87 -15.47 -7.98
C LYS A 93 4.31 -15.97 -8.15
N GLU A 94 5.07 -15.37 -9.07
CA GLU A 94 6.43 -15.80 -9.40
C GLU A 94 7.52 -15.13 -8.53
N GLY A 95 7.14 -14.16 -7.69
CA GLY A 95 8.06 -13.53 -6.74
C GLY A 95 7.86 -12.02 -6.60
N LEU A 96 8.96 -11.33 -6.31
CA LEU A 96 9.01 -9.89 -6.10
C LEU A 96 9.73 -9.19 -7.25
N THR A 97 9.35 -7.95 -7.48
CA THR A 97 10.15 -7.05 -8.32
C THR A 97 11.42 -6.65 -7.57
N THR A 98 12.41 -6.15 -8.31
CA THR A 98 13.47 -5.36 -7.69
C THR A 98 12.84 -4.10 -7.07
N PRO A 99 13.09 -3.78 -5.79
CA PRO A 99 12.52 -2.60 -5.15
C PRO A 99 13.10 -1.32 -5.73
N ILE A 100 12.28 -0.29 -5.90
CA ILE A 100 12.77 1.07 -6.14
C ILE A 100 12.87 1.76 -4.80
N ILE A 101 14.08 2.17 -4.44
CA ILE A 101 14.36 2.91 -3.19
C ILE A 101 14.57 4.37 -3.54
N PHE A 102 13.64 5.22 -3.13
CA PHE A 102 13.73 6.67 -3.32
C PHE A 102 14.74 7.28 -2.34
N LYS A 103 15.36 8.41 -2.72
CA LYS A 103 16.31 9.08 -1.83
C LYS A 103 15.59 9.59 -0.57
N PRO A 104 16.29 9.71 0.57
CA PRO A 104 15.69 10.26 1.78
C PRO A 104 15.04 11.63 1.52
N GLY A 105 13.75 11.75 1.87
CA GLY A 105 12.97 12.98 1.68
C GLY A 105 12.28 13.10 0.32
N GLU A 106 12.59 12.26 -0.66
CA GLU A 106 11.81 12.18 -1.89
C GLU A 106 10.43 11.56 -1.62
N THR A 107 9.44 12.02 -2.38
CA THR A 107 8.07 11.51 -2.35
C THR A 107 7.67 11.18 -3.77
N LEU A 108 6.83 10.16 -3.94
CA LEU A 108 6.28 9.84 -5.24
C LEU A 108 5.39 10.96 -5.77
N THR A 109 5.81 11.57 -6.86
CA THR A 109 5.02 12.49 -7.69
C THR A 109 4.50 11.75 -8.92
N HIS A 110 3.50 12.30 -9.61
CA HIS A 110 3.03 11.72 -10.88
C HIS A 110 4.16 11.65 -11.93
N LYS A 111 5.04 12.66 -11.98
CA LYS A 111 6.19 12.68 -12.89
C LYS A 111 7.18 11.54 -12.59
N SER A 112 7.60 11.39 -11.34
CA SER A 112 8.47 10.27 -10.95
C SER A 112 7.78 8.91 -11.11
N TYR A 113 6.46 8.85 -10.98
CA TYR A 113 5.70 7.64 -11.24
C TYR A 113 5.80 7.24 -12.71
N ILE A 114 5.57 8.18 -13.63
CA ILE A 114 5.66 7.95 -15.08
C ILE A 114 7.09 7.71 -15.56
N ASP A 115 8.05 8.49 -15.06
CA ASP A 115 9.42 8.47 -15.59
C ASP A 115 10.25 7.31 -15.01
N ILE A 116 9.90 6.80 -13.83
CA ILE A 116 10.71 5.82 -13.09
C ILE A 116 9.91 4.55 -12.78
N VAL A 117 8.78 4.68 -12.08
CA VAL A 117 8.05 3.52 -11.54
C VAL A 117 7.39 2.70 -12.65
N LEU A 118 6.66 3.35 -13.55
CA LEU A 118 5.90 2.67 -14.60
C LEU A 118 6.77 1.91 -15.62
N PRO A 119 7.90 2.45 -16.13
CA PRO A 119 8.82 1.72 -16.97
C PRO A 119 9.46 0.52 -16.26
N HIS A 120 9.83 0.69 -14.99
CA HIS A 120 10.36 -0.39 -14.16
C HIS A 120 9.31 -1.49 -13.93
N ALA A 121 8.08 -1.10 -13.62
CA ALA A 121 6.96 -2.01 -13.45
C ALA A 121 6.64 -2.78 -14.74
N LEU A 122 6.74 -2.15 -15.91
CA LEU A 122 6.61 -2.82 -17.22
C LEU A 122 7.62 -3.95 -17.35
N ALA A 123 8.90 -3.61 -17.21
CA ALA A 123 10.00 -4.53 -17.41
C ALA A 123 9.93 -5.71 -16.41
N GLU A 124 9.62 -5.42 -15.15
CA GLU A 124 9.49 -6.45 -14.13
C GLU A 124 8.23 -7.31 -14.32
N SER A 125 7.13 -6.73 -14.80
CA SER A 125 5.92 -7.49 -15.15
C SER A 125 6.22 -8.48 -16.27
N GLN A 126 6.87 -8.03 -17.34
CA GLN A 126 7.26 -8.88 -18.46
C GLN A 126 8.26 -9.96 -18.04
N ARG A 127 9.23 -9.61 -17.18
CA ARG A 127 10.21 -10.56 -16.65
C ARG A 127 9.57 -11.65 -15.79
N LEU A 128 8.62 -11.29 -14.94
CA LEU A 128 8.02 -12.22 -13.95
C LEU A 128 6.82 -12.98 -14.52
N LEU A 129 6.01 -12.37 -15.37
CA LEU A 129 4.70 -12.87 -15.77
C LEU A 129 4.54 -13.02 -17.29
N GLY A 130 5.51 -12.55 -18.08
CA GLY A 130 5.43 -12.50 -19.54
C GLY A 130 4.54 -11.36 -20.05
N GLU A 131 4.16 -11.41 -21.33
CA GLU A 131 3.43 -10.33 -22.00
C GLU A 131 1.96 -10.20 -21.56
N ASP A 132 1.32 -11.28 -21.10
CA ASP A 132 -0.07 -11.26 -20.61
C ASP A 132 -0.10 -11.09 -19.09
N PHE A 133 0.14 -9.88 -18.61
CA PHE A 133 0.05 -9.52 -17.19
C PHE A 133 -1.08 -8.53 -16.92
N ILE A 134 -1.51 -8.49 -15.66
CA ILE A 134 -2.49 -7.56 -15.12
C ILE A 134 -1.80 -6.70 -14.08
N TYR A 135 -1.75 -5.41 -14.32
CA TYR A 135 -1.20 -4.46 -13.36
C TYR A 135 -2.26 -4.00 -12.36
N GLN A 136 -1.90 -3.92 -11.08
CA GLN A 136 -2.74 -3.40 -10.02
C GLN A 136 -1.94 -2.40 -9.16
N GLN A 137 -2.58 -1.25 -8.90
CA GLN A 137 -2.10 -0.17 -8.03
C GLN A 137 -3.26 0.34 -7.16
N ASP A 138 -2.98 1.12 -6.12
CA ASP A 138 -4.01 1.81 -5.34
C ASP A 138 -4.49 3.12 -6.02
N ASN A 139 -5.37 3.87 -5.34
CA ASN A 139 -5.92 5.12 -5.87
C ASN A 139 -5.19 6.37 -5.38
N ALA A 140 -3.89 6.29 -5.08
CA ALA A 140 -3.09 7.47 -4.72
C ALA A 140 -3.10 8.53 -5.84
N THR A 141 -2.92 9.80 -5.48
CA THR A 141 -2.97 10.91 -6.45
C THR A 141 -2.03 10.76 -7.66
N PRO A 142 -0.78 10.29 -7.52
CA PRO A 142 0.09 10.01 -8.68
C PRO A 142 -0.45 8.92 -9.61
N HIS A 143 -1.19 7.96 -9.06
CA HIS A 143 -1.68 6.76 -9.75
C HIS A 143 -2.91 7.04 -10.60
N THR A 144 -3.78 7.94 -10.11
CA THR A 144 -5.01 8.35 -10.79
C THR A 144 -4.83 9.59 -11.68
N HIS A 145 -3.62 10.16 -11.72
CA HIS A 145 -3.31 11.26 -12.63
C HIS A 145 -3.55 10.86 -14.09
N LYS A 146 -4.16 11.76 -14.88
CA LYS A 146 -4.54 11.50 -16.27
C LYS A 146 -3.38 10.93 -17.09
N ASP A 147 -2.21 11.54 -16.99
CA ASP A 147 -1.04 11.13 -17.76
C ASP A 147 -0.50 9.76 -17.33
N SER A 148 -0.57 9.43 -16.03
CA SER A 148 -0.20 8.11 -15.52
C SER A 148 -1.13 7.05 -16.09
N LEU A 149 -2.45 7.29 -16.03
CA LEU A 149 -3.44 6.38 -16.57
C LEU A 149 -3.34 6.23 -18.10
N THR A 150 -3.06 7.32 -18.83
CA THR A 150 -2.80 7.27 -20.27
C THR A 150 -1.56 6.43 -20.58
N TRP A 151 -0.48 6.62 -19.83
CA TRP A 151 0.74 5.82 -19.99
C TRP A 151 0.43 4.34 -19.76
N ILE A 152 -0.25 3.99 -18.67
CA ILE A 152 -0.62 2.60 -18.34
C ILE A 152 -1.45 1.97 -19.46
N ARG A 153 -2.50 2.66 -19.93
CA ARG A 153 -3.39 2.14 -20.98
C ARG A 153 -2.68 1.93 -22.32
N ASN A 154 -1.63 2.68 -22.60
CA ASN A 154 -0.87 2.56 -23.84
C ASN A 154 0.21 1.47 -23.79
N ASN A 155 0.68 1.08 -22.60
CA ASN A 155 1.87 0.23 -22.45
C ASN A 155 1.59 -1.11 -21.75
N PHE A 156 0.58 -1.20 -20.88
CA PHE A 156 0.31 -2.43 -20.12
C PHE A 156 -0.77 -3.27 -20.80
N SER A 157 -0.58 -4.59 -20.78
CA SER A 157 -1.53 -5.54 -21.37
C SER A 157 -2.93 -5.41 -20.76
N ARG A 158 -3.00 -5.44 -19.43
CA ARG A 158 -4.25 -5.28 -18.68
C ARG A 158 -4.01 -4.47 -17.42
N PHE A 159 -5.03 -3.73 -17.00
CA PHE A 159 -4.98 -2.86 -15.84
C PHE A 159 -6.28 -2.94 -15.04
N ILE A 160 -6.17 -3.04 -13.71
CA ILE A 160 -7.30 -2.92 -12.79
C ILE A 160 -7.42 -1.44 -12.40
N ASP A 161 -8.41 -0.73 -12.96
CA ASP A 161 -8.63 0.69 -12.69
C ASP A 161 -9.69 0.97 -11.62
N GLU A 162 -9.75 2.23 -11.21
CA GLU A 162 -10.66 2.77 -10.18
C GLU A 162 -12.16 2.79 -10.55
N THR A 163 -12.49 2.57 -11.83
CA THR A 163 -13.86 2.60 -12.36
C THR A 163 -14.55 1.23 -12.27
N LYS A 164 -13.85 0.21 -11.75
CA LYS A 164 -14.32 -1.19 -11.67
C LYS A 164 -14.97 -1.57 -10.34
#